data_AF-A0A967C8F8-F1
#
_entry.id   AF-A0A967C8F8-F1
#
_cell.length_a   1.000
_cell.length_b   1.000
_cell.length_c   1.000
_cell.angle_alpha   90.00
_cell.angle_beta   90.00
_cell.angle_gamma   90.00
#
_symmetry.space_group_name_H-M   'P 1'
#
loop_
_entity.id
_entity.type
_entity.pdbx_description
1 polymer ?
#
loop_
_entity_poly.entity_id
_entity_poly.type
_entity_poly.pdbx_seq_one_letter_code
_entity_poly.pdbx_strand_id
1 'polypeptide(L)'
;GEFDLILDLQEIPSIQISQKPQGYFAPGSDPFEQSMAASQLIGMVGEFEKPKYFSYNDKICAHGRNGQVGCSACIDVCSTKAIQSTFKDGQGKVEVNPNLCMGCGACATVCPSGAMRYNYPSVAYQGKQVKTLAQTYLGALKSTKAGDAAPSLLIHSQKAGTALLDHLGRAARLRAKETTGLPAFVIPLAVEHIASTGIDLWFGSLAYGFGEILLLLSGDEDPGYRLALTEQVDLANSILVAMGYSKRIQCIIANSSEDIAPVSKVMSELRQRRAHKLLANPASFALSLQKRETLETSLEHLLQFAPQALPAEGVPLPAHSPLGGLIVNKDACTLCMSCVGACPEGALLDNPDEPQLSFIEKQCVQCGLCEQTCPESAIALSPRLRSIEHRKEKVTLNKTEPFHCVSCGKAFGTLKMVELMLGRIGSHQAFSGEALDRLKMCSDCRVVDMMKKEL
;
A
#
# COMPACT_ATOMS: atom_id res chain seq x y z
N GLY A 1 10.90 2.83 30.39
CA GLY A 1 11.99 1.83 30.40
C GLY A 1 13.29 2.58 30.53
N GLU A 2 14.33 1.94 31.05
CA GLU A 2 15.68 2.49 31.03
C GLU A 2 16.31 2.23 29.66
N PHE A 3 17.07 3.18 29.14
CA PHE A 3 17.71 3.10 27.83
C PHE A 3 19.17 3.52 27.95
N ASP A 4 20.06 2.72 27.36
CA ASP A 4 21.47 3.03 27.30
C ASP A 4 21.78 3.98 26.14
N LEU A 5 22.68 4.91 26.39
CA LEU A 5 23.31 5.73 25.37
C LEU A 5 24.61 5.04 24.95
N ILE A 6 24.74 4.76 23.65
CA ILE A 6 25.85 3.98 23.10
C ILE A 6 26.67 4.87 22.17
N LEU A 7 27.94 5.06 22.51
CA LEU A 7 28.96 5.60 21.61
C LEU A 7 29.79 4.43 21.08
N ASP A 8 29.48 3.96 19.88
CA ASP A 8 30.20 2.89 19.20
C ASP A 8 31.43 3.47 18.47
N LEU A 9 32.61 3.20 19.02
CA LEU A 9 33.90 3.65 18.49
C LEU A 9 34.57 2.62 17.57
N GLN A 10 33.86 1.55 17.20
CA GLN A 10 34.39 0.57 16.26
C GLN A 10 34.52 1.17 14.86
N GLU A 11 35.53 0.70 14.12
CA GLU A 11 35.73 1.06 12.72
C GLU A 11 34.53 0.65 11.85
N ILE A 12 33.97 -0.52 12.14
CA ILE A 12 32.71 -1.00 11.57
C ILE A 12 31.65 -0.97 12.68
N PRO A 13 30.59 -0.17 12.57
CA PRO A 13 29.53 -0.10 13.57
C PRO A 13 28.87 -1.47 13.81
N SER A 14 28.54 -1.76 15.07
CA SER A 14 27.78 -2.95 15.45
C SER A 14 26.40 -2.99 14.79
N ILE A 15 25.77 -1.83 14.65
CA ILE A 15 24.46 -1.68 14.03
C ILE A 15 24.63 -1.04 12.65
N GLN A 16 24.54 -1.88 11.62
CA GLN A 16 24.67 -1.51 10.21
C GLN A 16 23.29 -1.37 9.56
N ILE A 17 22.43 -0.55 10.16
CA ILE A 17 21.15 -0.15 9.57
C ILE A 17 21.23 1.32 9.17
N SER A 18 20.48 1.69 8.13
CA SER A 18 20.54 3.04 7.58
C SER A 18 20.12 4.11 8.59
N GLN A 19 18.99 3.90 9.28
CA GLN A 19 18.58 4.77 10.39
C GLN A 19 18.82 4.09 11.74
N LYS A 20 19.89 4.54 12.41
CA LYS A 20 20.31 4.05 13.73
C LYS A 20 19.25 4.33 14.82
N PRO A 21 19.15 3.48 15.86
CA PRO A 21 18.26 3.72 17.00
C PRO A 21 18.59 5.04 17.73
N GLN A 22 17.59 5.64 18.38
CA GLN A 22 17.83 6.79 19.26
C GLN A 22 18.82 6.44 20.36
N GLY A 23 19.83 7.29 20.56
CA GLY A 23 20.87 7.09 21.56
C GLY A 23 22.05 6.22 21.10
N TYR A 24 22.02 5.66 19.89
CA TYR A 24 23.16 4.95 19.31
C TYR A 24 23.90 5.84 18.29
N PHE A 25 25.16 6.17 18.60
CA PHE A 25 26.04 6.95 17.75
C PHE A 25 27.22 6.09 17.34
N ALA A 26 27.53 6.08 16.05
CA ALA A 26 28.76 5.46 15.54
C ALA A 26 29.43 6.43 14.56
N PRO A 27 30.22 7.40 15.07
CA PRO A 27 30.82 8.48 14.30
C PRO A 27 32.06 8.04 13.49
N GLY A 28 32.54 6.81 13.66
CA GLY A 28 33.75 6.31 13.01
C GLY A 28 35.02 6.81 13.68
N SER A 29 36.13 6.87 12.92
CA SER A 29 37.47 7.16 13.45
C SER A 29 37.83 8.64 13.54
N ASP A 30 37.01 9.54 13.01
CA ASP A 30 37.32 10.98 13.00
C ASP A 30 37.14 11.60 14.40
N PRO A 31 38.18 12.20 15.01
CA PRO A 31 38.09 12.76 16.36
C PRO A 31 37.07 13.90 16.50
N PHE A 32 36.85 14.69 15.44
CA PHE A 32 35.88 15.79 15.48
C PHE A 32 34.45 15.24 15.52
N GLU A 33 34.11 14.30 14.65
CA GLU A 33 32.81 13.60 14.67
C GLU A 33 32.59 12.86 16.01
N GLN A 34 33.62 12.22 16.57
CA GLN A 34 33.57 11.59 17.89
C GLN A 34 33.24 12.60 19.01
N SER A 35 33.91 13.75 19.03
CA SER A 35 33.67 14.81 20.00
C SER A 35 32.26 15.40 19.89
N MET A 36 31.77 15.58 18.66
CA MET A 36 30.41 16.06 18.41
C MET A 36 29.37 15.04 18.89
N ALA A 37 29.54 13.76 18.55
CA ALA A 37 28.65 12.69 19.00
C ALA A 37 28.63 12.56 20.53
N ALA A 38 29.80 12.62 21.19
CA ALA A 38 29.89 12.57 22.65
C ALA A 38 29.18 13.77 23.31
N SER A 39 29.31 14.97 22.74
CA SER A 39 28.63 16.18 23.24
C SER A 39 27.10 16.06 23.12
N GLN A 40 26.61 15.50 22.02
CA GLN A 40 25.17 15.25 21.82
C GLN A 40 24.65 14.23 22.83
N LEU A 41 25.37 13.13 23.05
CA LEU A 41 25.00 12.09 24.00
C LEU A 41 24.87 12.62 25.44
N ILE A 42 25.76 13.50 25.89
CA ILE A 42 25.66 14.13 27.21
C ILE A 42 24.34 14.91 27.34
N GLY A 43 23.91 15.59 26.28
CA GLY A 43 22.64 16.32 26.22
C GLY A 43 21.40 15.42 26.16
N MET A 44 21.55 14.10 25.99
CA MET A 44 20.45 13.14 25.90
C MET A 44 20.17 12.41 27.22
N VAL A 45 20.87 12.77 28.32
CA VAL A 45 20.62 12.21 29.65
C VAL A 45 19.35 12.84 30.24
N GLY A 46 18.32 12.04 30.46
CA GLY A 46 17.08 12.48 31.09
C GLY A 46 15.89 11.59 30.73
N GLU A 47 14.70 12.14 30.89
CA GLU A 47 13.46 11.49 30.51
C GLU A 47 13.01 11.99 29.14
N PHE A 48 12.44 11.10 28.32
CA PHE A 48 11.86 11.46 27.05
C PHE A 48 10.55 10.70 26.83
N GLU A 49 9.64 11.33 26.11
CA GLU A 49 8.41 10.70 25.65
C GLU A 49 8.54 10.39 24.16
N LYS A 50 8.17 9.16 23.80
CA LYS A 50 8.14 8.73 22.41
C LYS A 50 6.73 8.29 22.04
N PRO A 51 6.06 9.01 21.11
CA PRO A 51 4.76 8.59 20.62
C PRO A 51 4.83 7.20 20.01
N LYS A 52 3.75 6.43 20.18
CA LYS A 52 3.55 5.22 19.38
C LYS A 52 3.05 5.62 17.99
N TYR A 53 3.98 5.71 17.05
CA TYR A 53 3.72 6.19 15.68
C TYR A 53 2.86 5.26 14.82
N PHE A 54 2.68 4.00 15.20
CA PHE A 54 1.96 3.01 14.39
C PHE A 54 0.78 2.38 15.13
N SER A 55 -0.20 1.94 14.35
CA SER A 55 -1.29 1.06 14.79
C SER A 55 -1.37 -0.13 13.85
N TYR A 56 -1.46 -1.35 14.42
CA TYR A 56 -1.52 -2.62 13.67
C TYR A 56 -2.89 -3.28 13.84
N ASN A 57 -3.48 -3.70 12.73
CA ASN A 57 -4.64 -4.60 12.71
C ASN A 57 -4.26 -5.90 12.00
N ASP A 58 -4.12 -6.98 12.78
CA ASP A 58 -3.72 -8.29 12.27
C ASP A 58 -4.82 -8.99 11.45
N LYS A 59 -6.09 -8.65 11.66
CA LYS A 59 -7.24 -9.28 10.98
C LYS A 59 -7.23 -9.04 9.47
N ILE A 60 -6.76 -7.88 9.04
CA ILE A 60 -6.66 -7.44 7.63
C ILE A 60 -5.21 -7.46 7.13
N CYS A 61 -4.31 -8.12 7.85
CA CYS A 61 -2.92 -8.21 7.44
C CYS A 61 -2.75 -9.27 6.35
N ALA A 62 -2.17 -8.87 5.21
CA ALA A 62 -1.91 -9.76 4.09
C ALA A 62 -0.51 -10.40 4.13
N HIS A 63 0.16 -10.38 5.29
CA HIS A 63 1.55 -10.84 5.38
C HIS A 63 1.71 -12.33 5.06
N GLY A 64 0.91 -13.21 5.69
CA GLY A 64 0.95 -14.62 5.36
C GLY A 64 -0.24 -15.44 5.83
N ARG A 65 -0.58 -16.48 5.06
CA ARG A 65 -1.63 -17.47 5.32
C ARG A 65 -1.17 -18.83 4.80
N ASN A 66 -1.59 -19.92 5.43
CA ASN A 66 -1.25 -21.30 5.05
C ASN A 66 0.27 -21.55 4.86
N GLY A 67 1.11 -20.88 5.67
CA GLY A 67 2.57 -20.98 5.58
C GLY A 67 3.19 -20.23 4.41
N GLN A 68 2.39 -19.52 3.60
CA GLN A 68 2.86 -18.73 2.46
C GLN A 68 2.98 -17.24 2.82
N VAL A 69 3.98 -16.57 2.23
CA VAL A 69 4.22 -15.13 2.40
C VAL A 69 3.55 -14.37 1.26
N GLY A 70 2.50 -13.61 1.57
CA GLY A 70 1.78 -12.77 0.63
C GLY A 70 2.43 -11.40 0.43
N CYS A 71 2.62 -10.65 1.51
CA CYS A 71 3.06 -9.25 1.44
C CYS A 71 4.15 -8.96 2.48
N SER A 72 5.29 -8.43 2.05
CA SER A 72 6.41 -8.01 2.91
C SER A 72 6.67 -6.49 2.91
N ALA A 73 5.83 -5.71 2.22
CA ALA A 73 6.11 -4.29 1.95
C ALA A 73 6.48 -3.45 3.19
N CYS A 74 5.79 -3.64 4.32
CA CYS A 74 6.12 -2.90 5.55
C CYS A 74 7.44 -3.33 6.20
N ILE A 75 7.85 -4.59 6.04
CA ILE A 75 9.14 -5.12 6.50
C ILE A 75 10.24 -4.55 5.62
N ASP A 76 10.07 -4.67 4.30
CA ASP A 76 11.09 -4.30 3.30
C ASP A 76 11.41 -2.82 3.32
N VAL A 77 10.39 -1.97 3.55
CA VAL A 77 10.57 -0.50 3.62
C VAL A 77 11.15 -0.03 4.97
N CYS A 78 11.22 -0.87 6.01
CA CYS A 78 11.57 -0.41 7.36
C CYS A 78 13.08 -0.20 7.53
N SER A 79 13.57 1.04 7.38
CA SER A 79 15.00 1.36 7.48
C SER A 79 15.62 1.08 8.85
N THR A 80 14.79 0.96 9.90
CA THR A 80 15.21 0.69 11.28
C THR A 80 15.11 -0.79 11.67
N LYS A 81 14.63 -1.64 10.76
CA LYS A 81 14.33 -3.07 11.00
C LYS A 81 13.45 -3.31 12.23
N ALA A 82 12.57 -2.37 12.54
CA ALA A 82 11.62 -2.46 13.66
C ALA A 82 10.49 -3.46 13.39
N ILE A 83 10.28 -3.88 12.14
CA ILE A 83 9.19 -4.75 11.73
C ILE A 83 9.76 -6.11 11.35
N GLN A 84 9.23 -7.18 11.95
CA GLN A 84 9.67 -8.56 11.72
C GLN A 84 8.50 -9.45 11.33
N SER A 85 8.80 -10.48 10.53
CA SER A 85 7.86 -11.54 10.18
C SER A 85 7.73 -12.55 11.33
N THR A 86 6.51 -12.95 11.65
CA THR A 86 6.23 -14.04 12.60
C THR A 86 5.23 -15.00 11.99
N PHE A 87 5.51 -16.30 12.06
CA PHE A 87 4.60 -17.36 11.62
C PHE A 87 4.21 -18.24 12.79
N LYS A 88 2.90 -18.44 12.96
CA LYS A 88 2.35 -19.35 13.97
C LYS A 88 1.16 -20.10 13.36
N ASP A 89 1.18 -21.44 13.45
CA ASP A 89 0.11 -22.31 12.96
C ASP A 89 -0.27 -22.03 11.48
N GLY A 90 0.73 -21.75 10.64
CA GLY A 90 0.53 -21.40 9.23
C GLY A 90 -0.01 -19.97 8.99
N GLN A 91 -0.30 -19.19 10.02
CA GLN A 91 -0.66 -17.77 9.88
C GLN A 91 0.58 -16.88 10.01
N GLY A 92 0.84 -16.07 8.98
CA GLY A 92 1.90 -15.08 8.96
C GLY A 92 1.38 -13.71 9.40
N LYS A 93 2.04 -13.12 10.41
CA LYS A 93 1.78 -11.77 10.91
C LYS A 93 3.09 -10.99 10.95
N VAL A 94 2.98 -9.68 11.13
CA VAL A 94 4.13 -8.84 11.45
C VAL A 94 4.11 -8.44 12.91
N GLU A 95 5.29 -8.34 13.50
CA GLU A 95 5.50 -7.77 14.82
C GLU A 95 6.30 -6.48 14.67
N VAL A 96 5.91 -5.44 15.41
CA VAL A 96 6.55 -4.13 15.33
C VAL A 96 7.12 -3.78 16.69
N ASN A 97 8.44 -3.63 16.78
CA ASN A 97 9.13 -3.16 17.96
C ASN A 97 8.99 -1.62 18.07
N PRO A 98 8.21 -1.10 19.06
CA PRO A 98 8.01 0.34 19.20
C PRO A 98 9.28 1.10 19.60
N ASN A 99 10.24 0.43 20.23
CA ASN A 99 11.49 1.04 20.67
C ASN A 99 12.43 1.29 19.47
N LEU A 100 12.43 0.40 18.48
CA LEU A 100 13.17 0.59 17.21
C LEU A 100 12.43 1.43 16.18
N CYS A 101 11.10 1.55 16.27
CA CYS A 101 10.31 2.34 15.32
C CYS A 101 10.63 3.83 15.44
N MET A 102 11.15 4.45 14.38
CA MET A 102 11.52 5.88 14.39
C MET A 102 10.41 6.82 13.90
N GLY A 103 9.23 6.29 13.56
CA GLY A 103 8.08 7.11 13.22
C GLY A 103 8.08 7.74 11.83
N CYS A 104 8.84 7.21 10.87
CA CYS A 104 8.88 7.72 9.50
C CYS A 104 7.55 7.59 8.71
N GLY A 105 6.68 6.67 9.14
CA GLY A 105 5.37 6.40 8.52
C GLY A 105 5.38 5.59 7.22
N ALA A 106 6.55 5.21 6.69
CA ALA A 106 6.68 4.49 5.42
C ALA A 106 5.88 3.16 5.37
N CYS A 107 5.85 2.42 6.48
CA CYS A 107 5.10 1.17 6.58
C CYS A 107 3.58 1.35 6.36
N ALA A 108 3.01 2.49 6.80
CA ALA A 108 1.61 2.81 6.56
C ALA A 108 1.38 3.21 5.10
N THR A 109 2.32 3.95 4.51
CA THR A 109 2.28 4.38 3.10
C THR A 109 2.29 3.20 2.13
N VAL A 110 3.12 2.19 2.37
CA VAL A 110 3.21 1.01 1.48
C VAL A 110 2.19 -0.09 1.81
N CYS A 111 1.53 -0.05 2.97
CA CYS A 111 0.59 -1.11 3.36
C CYS A 111 -0.68 -1.08 2.46
N PRO A 112 -0.96 -2.12 1.66
CA PRO A 112 -2.05 -2.09 0.70
C PRO A 112 -3.42 -2.27 1.37
N SER A 113 -3.52 -3.10 2.41
CA SER A 113 -4.77 -3.33 3.15
C SER A 113 -5.09 -2.24 4.19
N GLY A 114 -4.10 -1.44 4.58
CA GLY A 114 -4.22 -0.52 5.71
C GLY A 114 -4.13 -1.21 7.08
N ALA A 115 -3.62 -2.45 7.14
CA ALA A 115 -3.27 -3.12 8.39
C ALA A 115 -2.26 -2.30 9.24
N MET A 116 -1.31 -1.62 8.58
CA MET A 116 -0.45 -0.61 9.18
C MET A 116 -1.03 0.78 8.97
N ARG A 117 -1.18 1.52 10.07
CA ARG A 117 -1.61 2.92 10.07
C ARG A 117 -0.60 3.80 10.79
N TYR A 118 -0.42 5.00 10.27
CA TYR A 118 0.34 6.04 10.94
C TYR A 118 -0.57 6.76 11.94
N ASN A 119 -0.17 6.80 13.21
CA ASN A 119 -1.01 7.25 14.31
C ASN A 119 -0.76 8.70 14.69
N TYR A 120 0.45 9.22 14.44
CA TYR A 120 0.85 10.54 14.91
C TYR A 120 1.71 11.30 13.88
N PRO A 121 1.15 12.28 13.15
CA PRO A 121 -0.28 12.58 13.03
C PRO A 121 -1.02 11.61 12.09
N SER A 122 -2.25 11.25 12.45
CA SER A 122 -3.09 10.37 11.63
C SER A 122 -3.55 11.02 10.31
N VAL A 123 -3.89 10.18 9.32
CA VAL A 123 -4.42 10.65 8.02
C VAL A 123 -5.70 11.46 8.19
N ALA A 124 -6.56 11.13 9.15
CA ALA A 124 -7.76 11.92 9.46
C ALA A 124 -7.40 13.35 9.93
N TYR A 125 -6.36 13.48 10.75
CA TYR A 125 -5.86 14.78 11.21
C TYR A 125 -5.25 15.58 10.05
N GLN A 126 -4.33 14.96 9.31
CA GLN A 126 -3.69 15.61 8.15
C GLN A 126 -4.73 16.00 7.09
N GLY A 127 -5.73 15.15 6.87
CA GLY A 127 -6.86 15.42 5.97
C GLY A 127 -7.66 16.66 6.36
N LYS A 128 -7.87 16.89 7.67
CA LYS A 128 -8.50 18.13 8.16
C LYS A 128 -7.64 19.35 7.85
N GLN A 129 -6.32 19.27 8.08
CA GLN A 129 -5.39 20.37 7.77
C GLN A 129 -5.40 20.71 6.28
N VAL A 130 -5.22 19.70 5.42
CA VAL A 130 -5.24 19.85 3.95
C VAL A 130 -6.58 20.42 3.48
N LYS A 131 -7.71 19.92 3.99
CA LYS A 131 -9.03 20.44 3.65
C LYS A 131 -9.19 21.90 4.01
N THR A 132 -8.74 22.31 5.20
CA THR A 132 -8.76 23.72 5.62
C THR A 132 -7.90 24.57 4.69
N LEU A 133 -6.68 24.14 4.37
CA LEU A 133 -5.80 24.87 3.44
C LEU A 133 -6.46 25.07 2.07
N ALA A 134 -7.03 24.02 1.48
CA ALA A 134 -7.73 24.10 0.21
C ALA A 134 -8.93 25.06 0.26
N GLN A 135 -9.79 24.91 1.27
CA GLN A 135 -11.00 25.72 1.41
C GLN A 135 -10.70 27.20 1.65
N THR A 136 -9.68 27.51 2.46
CA THR A 136 -9.24 28.88 2.70
C THR A 136 -8.70 29.51 1.41
N TYR A 137 -7.86 28.79 0.67
CA TYR A 137 -7.32 29.28 -0.59
C TYR A 137 -8.42 29.53 -1.63
N LEU A 138 -9.30 28.54 -1.84
CA LEU A 138 -10.40 28.66 -2.80
C LEU A 138 -11.41 29.74 -2.39
N GLY A 139 -11.67 29.88 -1.08
CA GLY A 139 -12.51 30.95 -0.54
C GLY A 139 -11.98 32.35 -0.86
N ALA A 140 -10.66 32.54 -0.74
CA ALA A 140 -10.01 33.81 -1.08
C ALA A 140 -10.07 34.13 -2.59
N LEU A 141 -10.14 33.11 -3.46
CA LEU A 141 -10.18 33.30 -4.91
C LEU A 141 -11.60 33.55 -5.47
N LYS A 142 -12.67 33.24 -4.73
CA LYS A 142 -14.07 33.37 -5.20
C LYS A 142 -14.42 34.79 -5.70
N SER A 143 -13.80 35.82 -5.15
CA SER A 143 -14.02 37.23 -5.53
C SER A 143 -13.10 37.72 -6.64
N THR A 144 -12.24 36.86 -7.18
CA THR A 144 -11.23 37.21 -8.18
C THR A 144 -11.56 36.62 -9.56
N LYS A 145 -10.94 37.15 -10.62
CA LYS A 145 -11.03 36.57 -11.98
C LYS A 145 -10.37 35.18 -12.10
N ALA A 146 -9.74 34.68 -11.05
CA ALA A 146 -9.05 33.38 -10.99
C ALA A 146 -9.84 32.35 -10.16
N GLY A 147 -11.17 32.45 -10.13
CA GLY A 147 -12.04 31.64 -9.25
C GLY A 147 -11.98 30.11 -9.46
N ASP A 148 -11.40 29.61 -10.57
CA ASP A 148 -11.19 28.19 -10.84
C ASP A 148 -9.72 27.73 -10.69
N ALA A 149 -8.81 28.60 -10.25
CA ALA A 149 -7.42 28.25 -10.04
C ALA A 149 -7.25 27.37 -8.79
N ALA A 150 -6.68 26.19 -8.99
CA ALA A 150 -6.41 25.20 -7.95
C ALA A 150 -4.99 25.38 -7.40
N PRO A 151 -4.80 25.40 -6.07
CA PRO A 151 -3.48 25.47 -5.47
C PRO A 151 -2.70 24.17 -5.68
N SER A 152 -1.37 24.27 -5.62
CA SER A 152 -0.47 23.12 -5.59
C SER A 152 -0.06 22.84 -4.14
N LEU A 153 -0.21 21.61 -3.67
CA LEU A 153 0.24 21.23 -2.32
C LEU A 153 1.71 20.82 -2.38
N LEU A 154 2.59 21.47 -1.62
CA LEU A 154 4.00 21.08 -1.49
C LEU A 154 4.24 20.45 -0.12
N ILE A 155 4.31 19.13 -0.08
CA ILE A 155 4.59 18.38 1.14
C ILE A 155 6.11 18.24 1.31
N HIS A 156 6.61 18.54 2.51
CA HIS A 156 8.03 18.46 2.83
C HIS A 156 8.27 18.02 4.28
N SER A 157 9.46 17.51 4.59
CA SER A 157 9.83 17.19 5.97
C SER A 157 9.94 18.46 6.81
N GLN A 158 9.54 18.38 8.09
CA GLN A 158 9.48 19.53 8.99
C GLN A 158 10.85 20.12 9.29
N LYS A 159 11.91 19.31 9.25
CA LYS A 159 13.29 19.77 9.50
C LYS A 159 14.01 20.12 8.21
N ALA A 160 14.51 19.11 7.48
CA ALA A 160 15.34 19.33 6.29
C ALA A 160 14.59 20.06 5.17
N GLY A 161 13.33 19.71 4.93
CA GLY A 161 12.50 20.38 3.93
C GLY A 161 12.26 21.85 4.25
N THR A 162 11.93 22.19 5.50
CA THR A 162 11.77 23.60 5.93
C THR A 162 13.06 24.38 5.73
N ALA A 163 14.20 23.81 6.14
CA ALA A 163 15.51 24.45 5.95
C ALA A 163 15.79 24.73 4.47
N LEU A 164 15.50 23.77 3.60
CA LEU A 164 15.66 23.92 2.15
C LEU A 164 14.75 25.03 1.60
N LEU A 165 13.48 25.06 1.98
CA LEU A 165 12.54 26.11 1.54
C LEU A 165 12.96 27.50 2.04
N ASP A 166 13.50 27.60 3.26
CA ASP A 166 14.05 28.85 3.79
C ASP A 166 15.30 29.29 3.01
N HIS A 167 16.17 28.34 2.65
CA HIS A 167 17.36 28.58 1.81
C HIS A 167 16.94 29.09 0.44
N LEU A 168 15.95 28.44 -0.18
CA LEU A 168 15.37 28.85 -1.45
C LEU A 168 14.77 30.25 -1.38
N GLY A 169 14.01 30.57 -0.32
CA GLY A 169 13.43 31.90 -0.10
C GLY A 169 14.47 33.00 0.02
N ARG A 170 15.52 32.77 0.82
CA ARG A 170 16.67 33.71 0.94
C ARG A 170 17.38 33.87 -0.40
N ALA A 171 17.66 32.79 -1.10
CA ALA A 171 18.34 32.81 -2.39
C ALA A 171 17.50 33.53 -3.47
N ALA A 172 16.19 33.32 -3.51
CA ALA A 172 15.29 34.01 -4.45
C ALA A 172 15.24 35.53 -4.20
N ARG A 173 15.38 35.97 -2.94
CA ARG A 173 15.47 37.40 -2.59
C ARG A 173 16.80 38.02 -3.01
N LEU A 174 17.91 37.31 -2.80
CA LEU A 174 19.27 37.81 -3.10
C LEU A 174 19.65 37.69 -4.58
N ARG A 175 19.16 36.64 -5.27
CA ARG A 175 19.52 36.26 -6.64
C ARG A 175 18.27 36.05 -7.50
N ALA A 176 17.39 37.05 -7.54
CA ALA A 176 16.07 36.96 -8.20
C ALA A 176 16.09 36.62 -9.71
N LYS A 177 17.22 36.82 -10.39
CA LYS A 177 17.40 36.45 -11.82
C LYS A 177 17.78 34.98 -12.02
N GLU A 178 18.33 34.32 -11.01
CA GLU A 178 18.87 32.96 -11.08
C GLU A 178 17.99 31.96 -10.32
N THR A 179 17.34 32.42 -9.25
CA THR A 179 16.60 31.56 -8.33
C THR A 179 15.13 31.94 -8.27
N THR A 180 14.26 30.95 -8.43
CA THR A 180 12.81 31.13 -8.32
C THR A 180 12.30 30.59 -7.00
N GLY A 181 11.82 31.48 -6.13
CA GLY A 181 11.09 31.11 -4.91
C GLY A 181 9.67 30.60 -5.20
N LEU A 182 8.95 30.20 -4.15
CA LEU A 182 7.62 29.59 -4.26
C LEU A 182 6.63 30.52 -4.98
N PRO A 183 5.93 30.04 -6.02
CA PRO A 183 4.78 30.75 -6.58
C PRO A 183 3.66 30.91 -5.54
N ALA A 184 2.86 31.97 -5.66
CA ALA A 184 1.79 32.29 -4.69
C ALA A 184 0.67 31.24 -4.59
N PHE A 185 0.57 30.31 -5.55
CA PHE A 185 -0.40 29.21 -5.54
C PHE A 185 0.17 27.90 -5.00
N VAL A 186 1.46 27.86 -4.61
CA VAL A 186 2.09 26.70 -3.99
C VAL A 186 2.00 26.85 -2.47
N ILE A 187 1.33 25.90 -1.82
CA ILE A 187 1.11 25.89 -0.37
C ILE A 187 2.03 24.84 0.25
N PRO A 188 3.07 25.24 1.01
CA PRO A 188 3.92 24.31 1.72
C PRO A 188 3.19 23.71 2.94
N LEU A 189 3.28 22.40 3.10
CA LEU A 189 2.80 21.65 4.25
C LEU A 189 3.95 20.83 4.83
N ALA A 190 4.40 21.25 6.01
CA ALA A 190 5.39 20.51 6.79
C ALA A 190 4.74 19.27 7.41
N VAL A 191 5.40 18.12 7.25
CA VAL A 191 5.05 16.86 7.92
C VAL A 191 6.26 16.32 8.67
N GLU A 192 6.05 15.49 9.70
CA GLU A 192 7.14 14.91 10.49
C GLU A 192 8.17 14.22 9.59
N HIS A 193 7.69 13.40 8.65
CA HIS A 193 8.52 12.72 7.67
C HIS A 193 7.76 12.52 6.35
N ILE A 194 8.42 12.75 5.21
CA ILE A 194 7.76 12.72 3.89
C ILE A 194 7.18 11.34 3.55
N ALA A 195 7.84 10.27 3.99
CA ALA A 195 7.37 8.89 3.82
C ALA A 195 6.08 8.54 4.59
N SER A 196 5.56 9.44 5.43
CA SER A 196 4.29 9.25 6.14
C SER A 196 3.06 9.58 5.30
N THR A 197 3.26 10.06 4.06
CA THR A 197 2.17 10.41 3.14
C THR A 197 2.08 9.42 1.99
N GLY A 198 0.87 9.01 1.64
CA GLY A 198 0.61 8.06 0.57
C GLY A 198 -0.61 8.45 -0.28
N ILE A 199 -0.95 7.57 -1.23
CA ILE A 199 -2.00 7.81 -2.23
C ILE A 199 -3.37 8.13 -1.64
N ASP A 200 -3.68 7.64 -0.44
CA ASP A 200 -4.90 7.95 0.30
C ASP A 200 -4.98 9.43 0.67
N LEU A 201 -3.90 10.00 1.21
CA LEU A 201 -3.83 11.43 1.50
C LEU A 201 -3.74 12.27 0.21
N TRP A 202 -2.98 11.80 -0.79
CA TRP A 202 -2.77 12.56 -2.03
C TRP A 202 -4.06 12.66 -2.85
N PHE A 203 -4.79 11.56 -3.04
CA PHE A 203 -6.09 11.61 -3.72
C PHE A 203 -7.13 12.37 -2.91
N GLY A 204 -7.13 12.25 -1.58
CA GLY A 204 -7.97 13.08 -0.72
C GLY A 204 -7.68 14.58 -0.88
N SER A 205 -6.40 14.94 -1.02
CA SER A 205 -5.97 16.33 -1.27
C SER A 205 -6.46 16.84 -2.63
N LEU A 206 -6.32 16.04 -3.69
CA LEU A 206 -6.86 16.38 -5.01
C LEU A 206 -8.39 16.53 -4.97
N ALA A 207 -9.10 15.64 -4.27
CA ALA A 207 -10.55 15.72 -4.09
C ALA A 207 -10.99 16.98 -3.32
N TYR A 208 -10.19 17.48 -2.38
CA TYR A 208 -10.44 18.75 -1.68
C TYR A 208 -10.18 20.00 -2.54
N GLY A 209 -9.63 19.84 -3.74
CA GLY A 209 -9.46 20.94 -4.70
C GLY A 209 -8.01 21.37 -4.91
N PHE A 210 -7.01 20.62 -4.43
CA PHE A 210 -5.64 20.81 -4.91
C PHE A 210 -5.52 20.37 -6.37
N GLY A 211 -4.80 21.17 -7.16
CA GLY A 211 -4.58 20.92 -8.58
C GLY A 211 -3.38 20.02 -8.86
N GLU A 212 -2.47 19.84 -7.90
CA GLU A 212 -1.35 18.90 -7.95
C GLU A 212 -0.74 18.72 -6.56
N ILE A 213 0.02 17.64 -6.39
CA ILE A 213 0.77 17.31 -5.18
C ILE A 213 2.25 17.23 -5.52
N LEU A 214 3.07 17.97 -4.79
CA LEU A 214 4.51 18.05 -4.92
C LEU A 214 5.12 17.46 -3.66
N LEU A 215 5.98 16.46 -3.79
CA LEU A 215 6.73 15.88 -2.67
C LEU A 215 8.17 16.40 -2.74
N LEU A 216 8.63 17.13 -1.74
CA LEU A 216 10.02 17.56 -1.64
C LEU A 216 10.83 16.53 -0.85
N LEU A 217 11.70 15.80 -1.53
CA LEU A 217 12.65 14.86 -0.94
C LEU A 217 13.98 15.60 -0.76
N SER A 218 14.36 15.83 0.48
CA SER A 218 15.34 16.85 0.87
C SER A 218 16.78 16.34 0.99
N GLY A 219 17.03 15.04 0.91
CA GLY A 219 18.39 14.48 1.02
C GLY A 219 18.56 13.55 2.20
N ASP A 220 17.78 13.75 3.25
CA ASP A 220 17.90 13.11 4.56
C ASP A 220 17.12 11.78 4.67
N GLU A 221 16.36 11.42 3.64
CA GLU A 221 15.56 10.20 3.62
C GLU A 221 16.39 8.97 3.26
N ASP A 222 16.04 7.83 3.88
CA ASP A 222 16.53 6.53 3.45
C ASP A 222 16.26 6.28 1.94
N PRO A 223 17.21 5.70 1.19
CA PRO A 223 17.01 5.38 -0.23
C PRO A 223 15.76 4.51 -0.51
N GLY A 224 15.42 3.59 0.40
CA GLY A 224 14.21 2.78 0.31
C GLY A 224 12.93 3.60 0.42
N TYR A 225 12.93 4.68 1.21
CA TYR A 225 11.80 5.62 1.26
C TYR A 225 11.63 6.37 -0.05
N ARG A 226 12.74 6.79 -0.68
CA ARG A 226 12.72 7.48 -1.98
C ARG A 226 12.17 6.59 -3.09
N LEU A 227 12.60 5.32 -3.11
CA LEU A 227 12.09 4.33 -4.05
C LEU A 227 10.59 4.11 -3.84
N ALA A 228 10.17 3.80 -2.61
CA ALA A 228 8.77 3.54 -2.28
C ALA A 228 7.86 4.74 -2.63
N LEU A 229 8.29 5.97 -2.36
CA LEU A 229 7.51 7.17 -2.73
C LEU A 229 7.43 7.35 -4.25
N THR A 230 8.52 7.13 -4.97
CA THR A 230 8.53 7.20 -6.45
C THR A 230 7.58 6.18 -7.06
N GLU A 231 7.61 4.93 -6.58
CA GLU A 231 6.68 3.87 -7.02
C GLU A 231 5.21 4.22 -6.71
N GLN A 232 4.94 4.83 -5.56
CA GLN A 232 3.60 5.32 -5.22
C GLN A 232 3.17 6.48 -6.13
N VAL A 233 4.07 7.40 -6.48
CA VAL A 233 3.80 8.49 -7.42
C VAL A 233 3.48 7.96 -8.82
N ASP A 234 4.23 6.96 -9.29
CA ASP A 234 3.98 6.30 -10.57
C ASP A 234 2.64 5.58 -10.61
N LEU A 235 2.30 4.87 -9.53
CA LEU A 235 0.99 4.25 -9.37
C LEU A 235 -0.14 5.29 -9.38
N ALA A 236 -0.01 6.35 -8.58
CA ALA A 236 -1.03 7.37 -8.44
C ALA A 236 -1.28 8.12 -9.77
N ASN A 237 -0.20 8.45 -10.49
CA ASN A 237 -0.31 9.04 -11.82
C ASN A 237 -0.88 8.06 -12.85
N SER A 238 -0.57 6.76 -12.77
CA SER A 238 -1.17 5.75 -13.65
C SER A 238 -2.69 5.66 -13.46
N ILE A 239 -3.14 5.75 -12.20
CA ILE A 239 -4.57 5.82 -11.86
C ILE A 239 -5.21 7.09 -12.42
N LEU A 240 -4.56 8.26 -12.27
CA LEU A 240 -5.08 9.53 -12.83
C LEU A 240 -5.16 9.50 -14.36
N VAL A 241 -4.14 8.96 -15.02
CA VAL A 241 -4.11 8.80 -16.48
C VAL A 241 -5.20 7.84 -16.95
N ALA A 242 -5.45 6.75 -16.22
CA ALA A 242 -6.56 5.84 -16.52
C ALA A 242 -7.93 6.54 -16.45
N MET A 243 -8.09 7.57 -15.61
CA MET A 243 -9.30 8.39 -15.53
C MET A 243 -9.37 9.51 -16.60
N GLY A 244 -8.35 9.66 -17.45
CA GLY A 244 -8.24 10.72 -18.44
C GLY A 244 -7.67 12.04 -17.91
N TYR A 245 -7.15 12.08 -16.68
CA TYR A 245 -6.39 13.23 -16.18
C TYR A 245 -4.93 13.15 -16.62
N SER A 246 -4.27 14.30 -16.81
CA SER A 246 -2.80 14.32 -16.91
C SER A 246 -2.16 14.05 -15.55
N LYS A 247 -0.85 13.76 -15.50
CA LYS A 247 -0.11 13.56 -14.24
C LYS A 247 -0.25 14.77 -13.30
N ARG A 248 -0.43 14.52 -12.00
CA ARG A 248 -0.72 15.54 -10.97
C ARG A 248 0.15 15.40 -9.73
N ILE A 249 1.00 14.38 -9.66
CA ILE A 249 1.81 14.11 -8.48
C ILE A 249 3.26 14.00 -8.96
N GLN A 250 4.18 14.71 -8.31
CA GLN A 250 5.59 14.67 -8.67
C GLN A 250 6.51 14.77 -7.46
N CYS A 251 7.64 14.07 -7.55
CA CYS A 251 8.75 14.17 -6.61
C CYS A 251 9.73 15.26 -7.08
N ILE A 252 10.14 16.14 -6.17
CA ILE A 252 11.25 17.08 -6.32
C ILE A 252 12.41 16.51 -5.49
N ILE A 253 13.43 16.00 -6.17
CA ILE A 253 14.54 15.30 -5.52
C ILE A 253 15.72 16.25 -5.38
N ALA A 254 16.08 16.54 -4.13
CA ALA A 254 17.30 17.23 -3.74
C ALA A 254 18.29 16.25 -3.11
N ASN A 255 19.58 16.55 -3.24
CA ASN A 255 20.65 15.74 -2.64
C ASN A 255 20.94 16.13 -1.18
N SER A 256 20.61 17.35 -0.78
CA SER A 256 20.76 17.86 0.58
C SER A 256 19.83 19.05 0.83
N SER A 257 19.70 19.46 2.09
CA SER A 257 18.95 20.67 2.47
C SER A 257 19.54 21.97 1.91
N GLU A 258 20.75 21.93 1.35
CA GLU A 258 21.40 23.06 0.69
C GLU A 258 21.23 23.06 -0.83
N ASP A 259 20.81 21.92 -1.40
CA ASP A 259 20.63 21.73 -2.84
C ASP A 259 19.29 22.35 -3.32
N ILE A 260 19.30 23.68 -3.45
CA ILE A 260 18.12 24.46 -3.86
C ILE A 260 17.85 24.42 -5.37
N ALA A 261 18.80 23.93 -6.19
CA ALA A 261 18.72 24.04 -7.64
C ALA A 261 17.55 23.23 -8.25
N PRO A 262 17.31 21.96 -7.87
CA PRO A 262 16.16 21.20 -8.34
C PRO A 262 14.83 21.88 -7.98
N VAL A 263 14.72 22.42 -6.77
CA VAL A 263 13.50 23.07 -6.30
C VAL A 263 13.26 24.38 -7.04
N SER A 264 14.28 25.22 -7.19
CA SER A 264 14.22 26.47 -7.97
C SER A 264 13.77 26.22 -9.41
N LYS A 265 14.30 25.18 -10.05
CA LYS A 265 13.91 24.78 -11.42
C LYS A 265 12.42 24.45 -11.49
N VAL A 266 11.93 23.57 -10.61
CA VAL A 266 10.51 23.20 -10.57
C VAL A 266 9.65 24.43 -10.28
N MET A 267 10.02 25.28 -9.32
CA MET A 267 9.25 26.50 -9.02
C MET A 267 9.19 27.46 -10.24
N SER A 268 10.25 27.52 -11.05
CA SER A 268 10.26 28.28 -12.31
C SER A 268 9.29 27.70 -13.34
N GLU A 269 9.30 26.37 -13.53
CA GLU A 269 8.38 25.66 -14.43
C GLU A 269 6.92 25.87 -13.99
N LEU A 270 6.63 25.76 -12.69
CA LEU A 270 5.31 26.01 -12.12
C LEU A 270 4.86 27.45 -12.38
N ARG A 271 5.73 28.44 -12.16
CA ARG A 271 5.42 29.86 -12.40
C ARG A 271 5.05 30.11 -13.87
N GLN A 272 5.76 29.48 -14.81
CA GLN A 272 5.48 29.60 -16.24
C GLN A 272 4.16 28.92 -16.61
N ARG A 273 3.92 27.71 -16.10
CA ARG A 273 2.69 26.95 -16.34
C ARG A 273 1.44 27.60 -15.71
N ARG A 274 1.63 28.33 -14.59
CA ARG A 274 0.57 28.84 -13.70
C ARG A 274 -0.19 27.72 -12.99
N ALA A 275 -1.06 28.10 -12.05
CA ALA A 275 -1.92 27.19 -11.31
C ALA A 275 -2.77 26.32 -12.26
N HIS A 276 -2.98 25.06 -11.87
CA HIS A 276 -3.92 24.20 -12.57
C HIS A 276 -5.36 24.67 -12.35
N LYS A 277 -6.28 24.16 -13.16
CA LYS A 277 -7.72 24.22 -12.85
C LYS A 277 -8.08 23.11 -11.87
N LEU A 278 -9.19 23.30 -11.16
CA LEU A 278 -9.79 22.25 -10.34
C LEU A 278 -10.07 20.98 -11.16
N LEU A 279 -9.72 19.83 -10.61
CA LEU A 279 -10.03 18.52 -11.19
C LEU A 279 -11.51 18.15 -11.02
N ALA A 280 -12.07 18.54 -9.88
CA ALA A 280 -13.41 18.22 -9.42
C ALA A 280 -13.92 19.35 -8.51
N ASN A 281 -15.23 19.38 -8.26
CA ASN A 281 -15.77 20.22 -7.21
C ASN A 281 -15.18 19.78 -5.85
N PRO A 282 -14.79 20.71 -4.95
CA PRO A 282 -14.20 20.33 -3.67
C PRO A 282 -15.09 19.42 -2.84
N ALA A 283 -14.53 18.29 -2.41
CA ALA A 283 -15.24 17.28 -1.66
C ALA A 283 -15.61 17.72 -0.23
N SER A 284 -16.74 17.20 0.28
CA SER A 284 -17.24 17.49 1.63
C SER A 284 -16.95 16.39 2.66
N PHE A 285 -16.55 15.18 2.23
CA PHE A 285 -16.22 14.08 3.14
C PHE A 285 -14.98 14.38 4.00
N ALA A 286 -14.76 13.57 5.03
CA ALA A 286 -13.54 13.61 5.84
C ALA A 286 -12.69 12.36 5.56
N LEU A 287 -11.38 12.48 5.63
CA LEU A 287 -10.50 11.32 5.54
C LEU A 287 -10.64 10.51 6.84
N SER A 288 -10.74 9.19 6.73
CA SER A 288 -10.92 8.31 7.88
C SER A 288 -9.57 7.72 8.34
N LEU A 289 -9.57 7.01 9.47
CA LEU A 289 -8.39 6.24 9.90
C LEU A 289 -8.18 4.98 9.04
N GLN A 290 -9.18 4.58 8.26
CA GLN A 290 -9.12 3.39 7.43
C GLN A 290 -8.62 3.77 6.05
N LYS A 291 -7.39 3.37 5.73
CA LYS A 291 -6.72 3.71 4.47
C LYS A 291 -7.56 3.37 3.24
N ARG A 292 -8.11 2.15 3.19
CA ARG A 292 -8.93 1.69 2.07
C ARG A 292 -10.22 2.50 1.91
N GLU A 293 -10.91 2.80 3.01
CA GLU A 293 -12.12 3.63 2.95
C GLU A 293 -11.82 5.04 2.41
N THR A 294 -10.73 5.65 2.89
CA THR A 294 -10.26 6.97 2.43
C THR A 294 -9.89 6.95 0.95
N LEU A 295 -9.13 5.95 0.52
CA LEU A 295 -8.75 5.76 -0.86
C LEU A 295 -9.98 5.57 -1.76
N GLU A 296 -10.90 4.67 -1.38
CA GLU A 296 -12.12 4.39 -2.11
C GLU A 296 -13.00 5.64 -2.27
N THR A 297 -13.23 6.38 -1.19
CA THR A 297 -14.05 7.61 -1.22
C THR A 297 -13.41 8.68 -2.10
N SER A 298 -12.08 8.81 -2.04
CA SER A 298 -11.34 9.79 -2.87
C SER A 298 -11.36 9.41 -4.34
N LEU A 299 -11.20 8.12 -4.67
CA LEU A 299 -11.33 7.61 -6.04
C LEU A 299 -12.75 7.76 -6.56
N GLU A 300 -13.78 7.52 -5.74
CA GLU A 300 -15.19 7.74 -6.10
C GLU A 300 -15.49 9.16 -6.48
N HIS A 301 -15.00 10.09 -5.67
CA HIS A 301 -15.12 11.49 -5.98
C HIS A 301 -14.41 11.84 -7.29
N LEU A 302 -13.15 11.44 -7.47
CA LEU A 302 -12.40 11.77 -8.70
C LEU A 302 -13.00 11.11 -9.95
N LEU A 303 -13.48 9.86 -9.86
CA LEU A 303 -14.11 9.15 -10.98
C LEU A 303 -15.42 9.81 -11.42
N GLN A 304 -16.18 10.39 -10.49
CA GLN A 304 -17.42 11.11 -10.82
C GLN A 304 -17.16 12.31 -11.74
N PHE A 305 -15.98 12.95 -11.66
CA PHE A 305 -15.58 14.09 -12.48
C PHE A 305 -14.54 13.72 -13.55
N ALA A 306 -14.30 12.42 -13.78
CA ALA A 306 -13.30 11.94 -14.71
C ALA A 306 -13.62 12.40 -16.16
N PRO A 307 -12.64 12.95 -16.90
CA PRO A 307 -12.81 13.32 -18.31
C PRO A 307 -13.12 12.13 -19.22
N GLN A 308 -12.70 10.92 -18.82
CA GLN A 308 -12.84 9.70 -19.60
C GLN A 308 -13.54 8.62 -18.78
N ALA A 309 -14.56 8.00 -19.38
CA ALA A 309 -15.19 6.81 -18.82
C ALA A 309 -14.24 5.61 -18.92
N LEU A 310 -14.17 4.82 -17.85
CA LEU A 310 -13.38 3.60 -17.84
C LEU A 310 -14.06 2.50 -18.67
N PRO A 311 -13.31 1.71 -19.45
CA PRO A 311 -13.83 0.54 -20.13
C PRO A 311 -14.31 -0.52 -19.12
N ALA A 312 -15.23 -1.40 -19.55
CA ALA A 312 -15.83 -2.40 -18.68
C ALA A 312 -14.79 -3.39 -18.13
N GLU A 313 -13.83 -3.80 -18.95
CA GLU A 313 -12.69 -4.64 -18.59
C GLU A 313 -11.65 -3.95 -17.69
N GLY A 314 -11.68 -2.62 -17.61
CA GLY A 314 -10.76 -1.80 -16.85
C GLY A 314 -9.47 -1.43 -17.59
N VAL A 315 -8.72 -0.48 -17.03
CA VAL A 315 -7.42 -0.05 -17.56
C VAL A 315 -6.29 -0.71 -16.75
N PRO A 316 -5.29 -1.34 -17.39
CA PRO A 316 -4.16 -1.93 -16.68
C PRO A 316 -3.44 -0.92 -15.78
N LEU A 317 -3.03 -1.37 -14.60
CA LEU A 317 -2.22 -0.60 -13.66
C LEU A 317 -0.84 -1.25 -13.46
N PRO A 318 0.15 -0.53 -12.89
CA PRO A 318 1.44 -1.12 -12.52
C PRO A 318 1.28 -2.35 -11.62
N ALA A 319 2.24 -3.28 -11.68
CA ALA A 319 2.19 -4.57 -10.99
C ALA A 319 2.01 -4.46 -9.46
N HIS A 320 2.55 -3.40 -8.86
CA HIS A 320 2.46 -3.12 -7.43
C HIS A 320 1.17 -2.38 -7.00
N SER A 321 0.19 -2.24 -7.91
CA SER A 321 -1.10 -1.63 -7.59
C SER A 321 -1.88 -2.47 -6.57
N PRO A 322 -2.44 -1.86 -5.51
CA PRO A 322 -3.35 -2.54 -4.58
C PRO A 322 -4.79 -2.64 -5.14
N LEU A 323 -5.02 -2.16 -6.37
CA LEU A 323 -6.29 -2.22 -7.09
C LEU A 323 -6.15 -3.18 -8.26
N GLY A 324 -7.08 -4.13 -8.39
CA GLY A 324 -7.13 -5.02 -9.53
C GLY A 324 -8.01 -6.23 -9.31
N GLY A 325 -8.18 -7.00 -10.39
CA GLY A 325 -8.92 -8.24 -10.42
C GLY A 325 -8.02 -9.48 -10.38
N LEU A 326 -8.61 -10.61 -10.72
CA LEU A 326 -7.93 -11.90 -10.85
C LEU A 326 -8.27 -12.51 -12.20
N ILE A 327 -7.31 -13.21 -12.81
CA ILE A 327 -7.52 -14.06 -13.97
C ILE A 327 -7.53 -15.50 -13.47
N VAL A 328 -8.61 -16.23 -13.75
CA VAL A 328 -8.74 -17.65 -13.37
C VAL A 328 -8.78 -18.51 -14.63
N ASN A 329 -7.82 -19.43 -14.73
CA ASN A 329 -7.88 -20.49 -15.72
C ASN A 329 -9.00 -21.47 -15.31
N LYS A 330 -10.12 -21.40 -16.03
CA LYS A 330 -11.31 -22.20 -15.72
C LYS A 330 -11.05 -23.69 -15.85
N ASP A 331 -10.17 -24.11 -16.76
CA ASP A 331 -9.87 -25.52 -17.03
C ASP A 331 -8.99 -26.12 -15.94
N ALA A 332 -7.98 -25.39 -15.48
CA ALA A 332 -7.10 -25.81 -14.38
C ALA A 332 -7.77 -25.71 -13.00
N CYS A 333 -8.72 -24.79 -12.81
CA CYS A 333 -9.35 -24.56 -11.51
C CYS A 333 -10.30 -25.70 -11.12
N THR A 334 -9.90 -26.47 -10.10
CA THR A 334 -10.66 -27.58 -9.52
C THR A 334 -11.73 -27.16 -8.51
N LEU A 335 -11.83 -25.86 -8.19
CA LEU A 335 -12.77 -25.33 -7.19
C LEU A 335 -12.59 -25.94 -5.79
N CYS A 336 -11.34 -26.19 -5.38
CA CYS A 336 -10.97 -26.68 -4.05
C CYS A 336 -11.14 -25.66 -2.90
N MET A 337 -11.43 -24.39 -3.22
CA MET A 337 -11.62 -23.27 -2.29
C MET A 337 -10.44 -22.92 -1.38
N SER A 338 -9.22 -23.43 -1.65
CA SER A 338 -8.01 -23.02 -0.90
C SER A 338 -7.75 -21.52 -0.98
N CYS A 339 -8.07 -20.90 -2.13
CA CYS A 339 -7.92 -19.45 -2.33
C CYS A 339 -8.91 -18.61 -1.50
N VAL A 340 -10.13 -19.13 -1.25
CA VAL A 340 -11.14 -18.49 -0.39
C VAL A 340 -10.63 -18.45 1.05
N GLY A 341 -10.16 -19.59 1.57
CA GLY A 341 -9.58 -19.67 2.92
C GLY A 341 -8.28 -18.87 3.11
N ALA A 342 -7.52 -18.64 2.03
CA ALA A 342 -6.28 -17.86 2.06
C ALA A 342 -6.51 -16.34 1.98
N CYS A 343 -7.69 -15.86 1.55
CA CYS A 343 -7.94 -14.44 1.32
C CYS A 343 -8.18 -13.68 2.64
N PRO A 344 -7.27 -12.78 3.08
CA PRO A 344 -7.45 -12.06 4.34
C PRO A 344 -8.53 -10.99 4.28
N GLU A 345 -8.80 -10.44 3.09
CA GLU A 345 -9.78 -9.37 2.88
C GLU A 345 -11.19 -9.88 2.55
N GLY A 346 -11.37 -11.20 2.39
CA GLY A 346 -12.66 -11.78 1.99
C GLY A 346 -13.07 -11.53 0.54
N ALA A 347 -12.14 -11.11 -0.32
CA ALA A 347 -12.42 -10.77 -1.72
C ALA A 347 -12.86 -11.98 -2.57
N LEU A 348 -12.46 -13.20 -2.20
CA LEU A 348 -12.87 -14.45 -2.83
C LEU A 348 -13.92 -15.14 -1.94
N LEU A 349 -14.99 -15.62 -2.56
CA LEU A 349 -16.15 -16.18 -1.88
C LEU A 349 -16.53 -17.52 -2.51
N ASP A 350 -16.89 -18.49 -1.67
CA ASP A 350 -17.51 -19.73 -2.09
C ASP A 350 -19.03 -19.58 -2.23
N ASN A 351 -19.67 -20.68 -2.59
CA ASN A 351 -21.12 -20.83 -2.56
C ASN A 351 -21.44 -22.18 -1.87
N PRO A 352 -22.22 -22.18 -0.77
CA PRO A 352 -22.57 -23.42 -0.06
C PRO A 352 -23.41 -24.41 -0.87
N ASP A 353 -24.23 -23.91 -1.79
CA ASP A 353 -25.21 -24.72 -2.52
C ASP A 353 -24.64 -25.32 -3.81
N GLU A 354 -23.69 -24.63 -4.45
CA GLU A 354 -23.11 -25.03 -5.73
C GLU A 354 -21.59 -24.78 -5.76
N PRO A 355 -20.79 -25.63 -6.43
CA PRO A 355 -19.37 -25.39 -6.63
C PRO A 355 -19.11 -24.15 -7.52
N GLN A 356 -18.99 -22.99 -6.88
CA GLN A 356 -18.80 -21.71 -7.53
C GLN A 356 -17.77 -20.86 -6.78
N LEU A 357 -16.81 -20.30 -7.51
CA LEU A 357 -15.88 -19.31 -7.02
C LEU A 357 -16.33 -17.92 -7.47
N SER A 358 -16.56 -17.04 -6.51
CA SER A 358 -16.97 -15.66 -6.75
C SER A 358 -15.93 -14.67 -6.24
N PHE A 359 -16.00 -13.43 -6.73
CA PHE A 359 -15.01 -12.39 -6.41
C PHE A 359 -15.64 -11.00 -6.31
N ILE A 360 -15.18 -10.20 -5.35
CA ILE A 360 -15.53 -8.79 -5.19
C ILE A 360 -14.23 -7.97 -5.29
N GLU A 361 -14.04 -7.27 -6.42
CA GLU A 361 -12.79 -6.58 -6.76
C GLU A 361 -12.41 -5.48 -5.75
N LYS A 362 -13.40 -4.77 -5.21
CA LYS A 362 -13.21 -3.70 -4.22
C LYS A 362 -12.47 -4.17 -2.95
N GLN A 363 -12.63 -5.43 -2.56
CA GLN A 363 -11.99 -6.00 -1.37
C GLN A 363 -10.58 -6.50 -1.67
N CYS A 364 -10.23 -6.73 -2.94
CA CYS A 364 -8.92 -7.23 -3.29
C CYS A 364 -7.83 -6.17 -3.05
N VAL A 365 -6.71 -6.62 -2.49
CA VAL A 365 -5.50 -5.81 -2.25
C VAL A 365 -4.29 -6.31 -3.04
N GLN A 366 -4.52 -7.20 -4.02
CA GLN A 366 -3.49 -7.76 -4.92
C GLN A 366 -2.28 -8.36 -4.16
N CYS A 367 -2.51 -9.05 -3.04
CA CYS A 367 -1.44 -9.59 -2.19
C CYS A 367 -0.84 -10.94 -2.63
N GLY A 368 -1.30 -11.53 -3.74
CA GLY A 368 -0.73 -12.80 -4.26
C GLY A 368 -1.03 -14.08 -3.47
N LEU A 369 -1.60 -14.02 -2.26
CA LEU A 369 -1.86 -15.23 -1.45
C LEU A 369 -2.72 -16.27 -2.17
N CYS A 370 -3.72 -15.83 -2.94
CA CYS A 370 -4.58 -16.73 -3.71
C CYS A 370 -3.85 -17.42 -4.87
N GLU A 371 -2.87 -16.76 -5.49
CA GLU A 371 -2.02 -17.30 -6.55
C GLU A 371 -1.04 -18.33 -5.97
N GLN A 372 -0.35 -17.97 -4.87
CA GLN A 372 0.62 -18.85 -4.21
C GLN A 372 -0.02 -20.10 -3.57
N THR A 373 -1.24 -19.96 -3.04
CA THR A 373 -1.93 -21.08 -2.37
C THR A 373 -2.64 -22.00 -3.37
N CYS A 374 -2.78 -21.61 -4.65
CA CYS A 374 -3.50 -22.42 -5.63
C CYS A 374 -2.69 -23.67 -6.00
N PRO A 375 -3.15 -24.90 -5.68
CA PRO A 375 -2.40 -26.12 -5.96
C PRO A 375 -2.30 -26.44 -7.45
N GLU A 376 -3.20 -25.88 -8.27
CA GLU A 376 -3.24 -26.08 -9.72
C GLU A 376 -2.71 -24.87 -10.50
N SER A 377 -2.13 -23.87 -9.81
CA SER A 377 -1.61 -22.63 -10.42
C SER A 377 -2.61 -21.94 -11.36
N ALA A 378 -3.89 -21.97 -10.99
CA ALA A 378 -4.99 -21.55 -11.85
C ALA A 378 -5.38 -20.06 -11.69
N ILE A 379 -4.71 -19.30 -10.81
CA ILE A 379 -5.05 -17.91 -10.49
C ILE A 379 -3.84 -17.04 -10.75
N ALA A 380 -4.04 -15.92 -11.45
CA ALA A 380 -3.04 -14.86 -11.64
C ALA A 380 -3.61 -13.50 -11.23
N LEU A 381 -2.74 -12.63 -10.70
CA LEU A 381 -3.10 -11.24 -10.38
C LEU A 381 -3.35 -10.43 -11.66
N SER A 382 -4.31 -9.51 -11.62
CA SER A 382 -4.61 -8.60 -12.73
C SER A 382 -4.80 -7.17 -12.23
N PRO A 383 -3.69 -6.46 -11.93
CA PRO A 383 -3.71 -5.05 -11.55
C PRO A 383 -4.41 -4.18 -12.59
N ARG A 384 -5.52 -3.54 -12.20
CA ARG A 384 -6.34 -2.72 -13.10
C ARG A 384 -7.24 -1.75 -12.35
N LEU A 385 -7.68 -0.70 -13.05
CA LEU A 385 -8.70 0.23 -12.60
C LEU A 385 -10.00 -0.01 -13.37
N ARG A 386 -11.05 -0.42 -12.66
CA ARG A 386 -12.44 -0.46 -13.15
C ARG A 386 -13.29 0.60 -12.47
N SER A 387 -14.47 0.88 -13.03
CA SER A 387 -15.43 1.76 -12.37
C SER A 387 -15.88 1.17 -11.03
N ILE A 388 -16.33 2.04 -10.14
CA ILE A 388 -16.64 1.65 -8.76
C ILE A 388 -17.78 0.65 -8.68
N GLU A 389 -18.81 0.81 -9.50
CA GLU A 389 -19.94 -0.11 -9.54
C GLU A 389 -19.48 -1.52 -9.92
N HIS A 390 -18.70 -1.66 -11.00
CA HIS A 390 -18.12 -2.94 -11.41
C HIS A 390 -17.19 -3.57 -10.36
N ARG A 391 -16.55 -2.76 -9.49
CA ARG A 391 -15.71 -3.28 -8.42
C ARG A 391 -16.50 -3.73 -7.20
N LYS A 392 -17.68 -3.15 -6.96
CA LYS A 392 -18.60 -3.54 -5.88
C LYS A 392 -19.37 -4.82 -6.22
N GLU A 393 -19.54 -5.12 -7.51
CA GLU A 393 -20.23 -6.31 -8.00
C GLU A 393 -19.55 -7.63 -7.57
N LYS A 394 -20.37 -8.59 -7.15
CA LYS A 394 -19.95 -9.99 -6.97
C LYS A 394 -19.99 -10.67 -8.34
N VAL A 395 -18.82 -11.02 -8.87
CA VAL A 395 -18.69 -11.71 -10.15
C VAL A 395 -18.33 -13.19 -9.95
N THR A 396 -18.88 -14.06 -10.78
CA THR A 396 -18.51 -15.48 -10.81
C THR A 396 -17.26 -15.68 -11.65
N LEU A 397 -16.17 -16.15 -11.04
CA LEU A 397 -14.91 -16.44 -11.72
C LEU A 397 -14.93 -17.81 -12.38
N ASN A 398 -15.46 -18.82 -11.69
CA ASN A 398 -15.60 -20.18 -12.22
C ASN A 398 -16.75 -20.94 -11.53
N LYS A 399 -17.37 -21.88 -12.24
CA LYS A 399 -18.43 -22.77 -11.75
C LYS A 399 -18.22 -24.16 -12.35
N THR A 400 -18.53 -25.20 -11.58
CA THR A 400 -18.58 -26.58 -12.08
C THR A 400 -19.74 -27.33 -11.43
N GLU A 401 -20.11 -28.45 -12.02
CA GLU A 401 -21.11 -29.34 -11.44
C GLU A 401 -20.55 -30.05 -10.19
N PRO A 402 -21.41 -30.27 -9.17
CA PRO A 402 -21.07 -31.15 -8.06
C PRO A 402 -21.00 -32.59 -8.54
N PHE A 403 -20.00 -33.33 -8.05
CA PHE A 403 -19.90 -34.76 -8.27
C PHE A 403 -20.69 -35.51 -7.20
N HIS A 404 -21.61 -36.35 -7.64
CA HIS A 404 -22.47 -37.15 -6.78
C HIS A 404 -21.90 -38.56 -6.59
N CYS A 405 -21.97 -39.07 -5.36
CA CYS A 405 -21.54 -40.42 -5.03
C CYS A 405 -22.28 -41.45 -5.88
N VAL A 406 -21.54 -42.35 -6.55
CA VAL A 406 -22.12 -43.41 -7.40
C VAL A 406 -22.95 -44.45 -6.62
N SER A 407 -22.85 -44.47 -5.28
CA SER A 407 -23.59 -45.39 -4.42
C SER A 407 -24.85 -44.77 -3.80
N CYS A 408 -24.75 -43.56 -3.23
CA CYS A 408 -25.85 -42.94 -2.48
C CYS A 408 -26.39 -41.64 -3.09
N GLY A 409 -25.78 -41.13 -4.16
CA GLY A 409 -26.18 -39.88 -4.80
C GLY A 409 -25.83 -38.60 -4.03
N LYS A 410 -25.20 -38.67 -2.84
CA LYS A 410 -24.77 -37.49 -2.07
C LYS A 410 -23.64 -36.75 -2.80
N ALA A 411 -23.75 -35.42 -2.94
CA ALA A 411 -22.66 -34.57 -3.43
C ALA A 411 -21.48 -34.58 -2.44
N PHE A 412 -20.25 -34.80 -2.90
CA PHE A 412 -19.08 -34.86 -2.02
C PHE A 412 -17.81 -34.20 -2.58
N GLY A 413 -17.84 -33.74 -3.83
CA GLY A 413 -16.70 -33.07 -4.46
C GLY A 413 -17.14 -32.32 -5.71
N THR A 414 -16.18 -31.72 -6.40
CA THR A 414 -16.42 -31.08 -7.69
C THR A 414 -16.12 -32.05 -8.82
N LEU A 415 -16.86 -31.97 -9.93
CA LEU A 415 -16.62 -32.84 -11.10
C LEU A 415 -15.15 -32.79 -11.54
N LYS A 416 -14.60 -31.58 -11.71
CA LYS A 416 -13.20 -31.37 -12.09
C LYS A 416 -12.19 -31.98 -11.11
N MET A 417 -12.44 -31.88 -9.80
CA MET A 417 -11.54 -32.45 -8.81
C MET A 417 -11.53 -33.98 -8.86
N VAL A 418 -12.70 -34.61 -9.06
CA VAL A 418 -12.80 -36.06 -9.19
C VAL A 418 -12.16 -36.55 -10.48
N GLU A 419 -12.40 -35.88 -11.61
CA GLU A 419 -11.78 -36.20 -12.90
C GLU A 419 -10.25 -36.09 -12.85
N LEU A 420 -9.73 -35.01 -12.27
CA LEU A 420 -8.29 -34.79 -12.14
C LEU A 420 -7.64 -35.80 -11.20
N MET A 421 -8.31 -36.15 -10.10
CA MET A 421 -7.86 -37.20 -9.18
C MET A 421 -7.85 -38.57 -9.87
N LEU A 422 -8.91 -38.94 -10.60
CA LEU A 422 -8.95 -40.17 -11.40
C LEU A 422 -7.84 -40.21 -12.46
N GLY A 423 -7.57 -39.08 -13.13
CA GLY A 423 -6.47 -38.97 -14.09
C GLY A 423 -5.07 -39.14 -13.46
N ARG A 424 -4.85 -38.61 -12.24
CA ARG A 424 -3.54 -38.69 -11.55
C ARG A 424 -3.27 -40.04 -10.89
N ILE A 425 -4.26 -40.65 -10.25
CA ILE A 425 -4.05 -41.87 -9.42
C ILE A 425 -4.85 -43.09 -9.86
N GLY A 426 -5.77 -42.97 -10.81
CA GLY A 426 -6.60 -44.10 -11.26
C GLY A 426 -5.81 -45.21 -11.95
N SER A 427 -4.61 -44.92 -12.47
CA SER A 427 -3.69 -45.91 -13.04
C SER A 427 -2.81 -46.60 -12.00
N HIS A 428 -2.83 -46.16 -10.74
CA HIS A 428 -2.05 -46.78 -9.68
C HIS A 428 -2.64 -48.15 -9.32
N GLN A 429 -1.78 -49.16 -9.15
CA GLN A 429 -2.20 -50.56 -8.99
C GLN A 429 -3.15 -50.78 -7.80
N ALA A 430 -2.99 -50.00 -6.74
CA ALA A 430 -3.89 -49.97 -5.56
C ALA A 430 -5.34 -49.56 -5.86
N PHE A 431 -5.61 -48.92 -7.00
CA PHE A 431 -6.93 -48.43 -7.41
C PHE A 431 -7.44 -49.10 -8.72
N SER A 432 -6.85 -50.22 -9.11
CA SER A 432 -7.28 -50.98 -10.30
C SER A 432 -8.59 -51.76 -10.07
N GLY A 433 -9.39 -51.94 -11.13
CA GLY A 433 -10.66 -52.67 -11.08
C GLY A 433 -11.75 -51.96 -10.26
N GLU A 434 -12.53 -52.72 -9.48
CA GLU A 434 -13.61 -52.18 -8.63
C GLU A 434 -13.12 -51.19 -7.56
N ALA A 435 -11.82 -51.16 -7.25
CA ALA A 435 -11.24 -50.19 -6.33
C ALA A 435 -11.26 -48.75 -6.90
N LEU A 436 -11.38 -48.58 -8.22
CA LEU A 436 -11.49 -47.27 -8.87
C LEU A 436 -12.80 -46.57 -8.52
N ASP A 437 -13.91 -47.31 -8.42
CA ASP A 437 -15.22 -46.72 -8.12
C ASP A 437 -15.30 -46.17 -6.69
N ARG A 438 -14.43 -46.63 -5.78
CA ARG A 438 -14.29 -46.04 -4.44
C ARG A 438 -13.81 -44.60 -4.47
N LEU A 439 -13.08 -44.20 -5.52
CA LEU A 439 -12.67 -42.80 -5.73
C LEU A 439 -13.86 -41.92 -6.13
N LYS A 440 -14.95 -42.54 -6.62
CA LYS A 440 -16.22 -41.88 -6.99
C LYS A 440 -17.30 -41.99 -5.88
N MET A 441 -16.94 -42.49 -4.70
CA MET A 441 -17.84 -42.63 -3.55
C MET A 441 -17.55 -41.58 -2.47
N CYS A 442 -18.58 -41.14 -1.75
CA CYS A 442 -18.40 -40.29 -0.56
C CYS A 442 -17.67 -41.04 0.57
N SER A 443 -17.19 -40.31 1.58
CA SER A 443 -16.47 -40.87 2.74
C SER A 443 -17.20 -42.07 3.36
N ASP A 444 -18.52 -41.94 3.52
CA ASP A 444 -19.34 -42.93 4.23
C ASP A 444 -19.51 -44.21 3.39
N CYS A 445 -19.88 -44.07 2.12
CA CYS A 445 -20.00 -45.19 1.18
C CYS A 445 -18.68 -45.91 0.96
N ARG A 446 -17.56 -45.16 0.95
CA ARG A 446 -16.22 -45.74 0.78
C ARG A 446 -15.84 -46.64 1.96
N VAL A 447 -16.15 -46.24 3.19
CA VAL A 447 -15.93 -47.07 4.39
C VAL A 447 -16.82 -48.32 4.35
N VAL A 448 -18.10 -48.16 3.99
CA VAL A 448 -19.04 -49.29 3.88
C VAL A 448 -18.57 -50.32 2.84
N ASP A 449 -18.11 -49.88 1.67
CA ASP A 449 -17.62 -50.78 0.62
C ASP A 449 -16.33 -51.50 1.02
N MET A 450 -15.42 -50.83 1.74
CA MET A 450 -14.21 -51.47 2.27
C MET A 450 -14.54 -52.59 3.26
N MET A 451 -15.45 -52.33 4.20
CA MET A 451 -15.85 -53.32 5.22
C MET A 451 -16.58 -54.53 4.62
N LYS A 452 -17.37 -54.33 3.56
CA LYS A 452 -18.08 -55.43 2.88
C LYS A 452 -17.18 -56.44 2.17
N LYS A 453 -15.93 -56.09 1.86
CA LYS A 453 -14.96 -57.01 1.23
C LYS A 453 -14.09 -57.78 2.24
N GLU A 454 -14.13 -57.41 3.52
CA GLU A 454 -13.43 -58.14 4.59
C GLU A 454 -14.31 -59.22 5.24
N LEU A 455 -15.60 -59.25 4.91
CA LEU A 455 -16.58 -60.29 5.22
C LEU A 455 -16.79 -61.20 4.01
#